data_AF-A0A6J0JU00-F1
#
_entry.id   AF-A0A6J0JU00-F1
#
_cell.length_a   1.000
_cell.length_b   1.000
_cell.length_c   1.000
_cell.angle_alpha   90.00
_cell.angle_beta   90.00
_cell.angle_gamma   90.00
#
_symmetry.space_group_name_H-M   'P 1'
#
loop_
_entity.id
_entity.type
_entity.pdbx_description
1 polymer ?
#
loop_
_entity_poly.entity_id
_entity_poly.type
_entity_poly.pdbx_seq_one_letter_code
_entity_poly.pdbx_strand_id
1 'polypeptide(L)'
;MVLMEAQMAAVYPIGPVYNQVTNSLKPRCFAALKRIFEIYARDNDYVLSNEGLIHIYYRCFNIPLMPFQSRGLIESIQEQCPEGVKENGLTLDGFLVLIVTMLIKQGKLKTLWTMLRTFGYNKDLRLADEMIPYSSLKRKPDQTVELTDEAIGSLRRTYNRFDNLGPQMMESLFETAPERPWNEAPYKYAVEKTSNGGLSLEAFLSLWSLMTLLDPARSLEYFIYICHPDDPSSAVHVTRRRELDRKEKNSERKVVQCFVFGPKNAGKSALLNGFIGRPYDDDNRNVLADERYAVNMVGNSGLTGDAKKTLVMKEIPYQEDGLWLTNEALASCDVAIFVYDSSDEFSWKRSIDLLAEVSTISKDAGLEFPCLMVAAKMDLDSFPMAIQESTRATQGIGIETPIPISSKLGEFDNLFRKILTAAEHPHLCVTKKD
;
A
#
# COMPACT_ATOMS: atom_id res chain seq x y z
N MET A 1 -48.85 4.66 -5.45
CA MET A 1 -48.18 5.51 -4.44
C MET A 1 -47.18 4.68 -3.63
N VAL A 2 -47.61 3.66 -2.88
CA VAL A 2 -46.73 2.78 -2.07
C VAL A 2 -45.58 2.13 -2.86
N LEU A 3 -45.83 1.63 -4.08
CA LEU A 3 -44.78 1.00 -4.91
C LEU A 3 -43.71 2.02 -5.37
N MET A 4 -44.13 3.25 -5.67
CA MET A 4 -43.22 4.32 -6.13
C MET A 4 -42.39 4.87 -4.97
N GLU A 5 -42.98 4.98 -3.77
CA GLU A 5 -42.27 5.34 -2.55
C GLU A 5 -41.26 4.26 -2.15
N ALA A 6 -41.63 2.97 -2.26
CA ALA A 6 -40.72 1.85 -2.03
C ALA A 6 -39.56 1.84 -3.04
N GLN A 7 -39.82 2.12 -4.32
CA GLN A 7 -38.78 2.24 -5.34
C GLN A 7 -37.83 3.43 -5.05
N MET A 8 -38.37 4.58 -4.66
CA MET A 8 -37.57 5.75 -4.31
C MET A 8 -36.72 5.51 -3.05
N ALA A 9 -37.26 4.82 -2.05
CA ALA A 9 -36.52 4.44 -0.85
C ALA A 9 -35.41 3.42 -1.14
N ALA A 10 -35.61 2.53 -2.12
CA ALA A 10 -34.59 1.60 -2.58
C ALA A 10 -33.47 2.32 -3.37
N VAL A 11 -33.83 3.32 -4.18
CA VAL A 11 -32.86 4.10 -4.97
C VAL A 11 -32.12 5.13 -4.12
N TYR A 12 -32.75 5.69 -3.09
CA TYR A 12 -32.19 6.76 -2.27
C TYR A 12 -32.26 6.39 -0.77
N PRO A 13 -31.54 5.34 -0.33
CA PRO A 13 -31.69 4.82 1.02
C PRO A 13 -31.12 5.77 2.06
N ILE A 14 -31.87 6.01 3.15
CA ILE A 14 -31.37 6.79 4.30
C ILE A 14 -30.41 5.97 5.18
N GLY A 15 -30.57 4.63 5.17
CA GLY A 15 -29.85 3.71 6.05
C GLY A 15 -28.32 3.85 6.02
N PRO A 16 -27.65 3.97 4.85
CA PRO A 16 -26.21 4.17 4.78
C PRO A 16 -25.74 5.57 5.20
N VAL A 17 -26.64 6.56 5.17
CA VAL A 17 -26.33 7.99 5.27
C VAL A 17 -26.44 8.49 6.72
N TYR A 18 -27.53 8.13 7.40
CA TYR A 18 -27.92 8.77 8.65
C TYR A 18 -28.41 7.76 9.68
N ASN A 19 -27.99 7.95 10.93
CA ASN A 19 -28.52 7.21 12.06
C ASN A 19 -29.62 8.05 12.73
N GLN A 20 -30.87 7.64 12.54
CA GLN A 20 -32.03 8.32 13.13
C GLN A 20 -32.09 8.20 14.66
N VAL A 21 -31.45 7.18 15.25
CA VAL A 21 -31.44 6.97 16.71
C VAL A 21 -30.47 7.95 17.37
N THR A 22 -29.26 8.08 16.83
CA THR A 22 -28.23 8.99 17.36
C THR A 22 -28.29 10.39 16.76
N ASN A 23 -29.21 10.63 15.81
CA ASN A 23 -29.37 11.90 15.09
C ASN A 23 -28.05 12.39 14.44
N SER A 24 -27.25 11.46 13.91
CA SER A 24 -25.91 11.73 13.37
C SER A 24 -25.67 11.08 12.02
N LEU A 25 -24.77 11.67 11.22
CA LEU A 25 -24.29 11.05 9.98
C LEU A 25 -23.54 9.75 10.30
N LYS A 26 -23.70 8.75 9.44
CA LYS A 26 -22.88 7.53 9.54
C LYS A 26 -21.45 7.80 9.08
N PRO A 27 -20.45 7.05 9.57
CA PRO A 27 -19.04 7.32 9.32
C PRO A 27 -18.68 7.47 7.83
N ARG A 28 -19.12 6.54 6.96
CA ARG A 28 -18.83 6.63 5.52
C ARG A 28 -19.49 7.82 4.84
N CYS A 29 -20.68 8.23 5.29
CA CYS A 29 -21.35 9.40 4.73
C CYS A 29 -20.65 10.69 5.16
N PHE A 30 -20.22 10.77 6.41
CA PHE A 30 -19.39 11.86 6.90
C PHE A 30 -18.10 11.96 6.06
N ALA A 31 -17.36 10.85 5.91
CA ALA A 31 -16.14 10.81 5.12
C ALA A 31 -16.37 11.25 3.66
N ALA A 32 -17.45 10.77 3.05
CA ALA A 32 -17.81 11.12 1.69
C ALA A 32 -18.08 12.63 1.51
N LEU A 33 -18.87 13.22 2.42
CA LEU A 33 -19.18 14.65 2.42
C LEU A 33 -17.95 15.50 2.76
N LYS A 34 -17.11 15.05 3.69
CA LYS A 34 -15.84 15.71 4.01
C LYS A 34 -14.92 15.75 2.80
N ARG A 35 -14.81 14.67 2.02
CA ARG A 35 -14.06 14.69 0.75
C ARG A 35 -14.63 15.72 -0.23
N ILE A 36 -15.96 15.78 -0.39
CA ILE A 36 -16.61 16.74 -1.28
C ILE A 36 -16.28 18.18 -0.85
N PHE A 37 -16.31 18.46 0.46
CA PHE A 37 -15.92 19.73 1.02
C PHE A 37 -14.44 20.07 0.72
N GLU A 38 -13.53 19.14 1.00
CA GLU A 38 -12.09 19.36 0.82
C GLU A 38 -11.69 19.64 -0.63
N ILE A 39 -12.37 19.03 -1.62
CA ILE A 39 -12.10 19.30 -3.05
C ILE A 39 -12.18 20.80 -3.39
N TYR A 40 -13.04 21.56 -2.70
CA TYR A 40 -13.26 22.99 -2.99
C TYR A 40 -12.76 23.93 -1.90
N ALA A 41 -12.51 23.43 -0.69
CA ALA A 41 -12.14 24.25 0.47
C ALA A 41 -10.65 24.17 0.84
N ARG A 42 -9.95 23.11 0.42
CA ARG A 42 -8.57 22.81 0.86
C ARG A 42 -7.58 23.94 0.56
N ASP A 43 -7.70 24.60 -0.58
CA ASP A 43 -6.80 25.70 -0.98
C ASP A 43 -7.26 27.07 -0.45
N ASN A 44 -8.37 27.12 0.27
CA ASN A 44 -8.97 28.32 0.83
C ASN A 44 -9.12 28.18 2.36
N ASP A 45 -8.04 27.81 3.05
CA ASP A 45 -7.97 27.64 4.50
C ASP A 45 -9.10 26.78 5.11
N TYR A 46 -9.54 25.75 4.37
CA TYR A 46 -10.66 24.89 4.73
C TYR A 46 -11.97 25.65 4.99
N VAL A 47 -12.22 26.70 4.19
CA VAL A 47 -13.47 27.46 4.15
C VAL A 47 -14.11 27.32 2.77
N LEU A 48 -15.32 26.77 2.71
CA LEU A 48 -16.09 26.63 1.47
C LEU A 48 -16.81 27.94 1.14
N SER A 49 -16.31 28.65 0.14
CA SER A 49 -16.85 29.94 -0.30
C SER A 49 -18.20 29.82 -1.03
N ASN A 50 -18.84 30.96 -1.28
CA ASN A 50 -20.01 31.04 -2.15
C ASN A 50 -19.76 30.42 -3.54
N GLU A 51 -18.59 30.68 -4.12
CA GLU A 51 -18.21 30.14 -5.43
C GLU A 51 -18.07 28.61 -5.36
N GLY A 52 -17.45 28.08 -4.31
CA GLY A 52 -17.35 26.64 -4.07
C GLY A 52 -18.73 25.97 -3.99
N LEU A 53 -19.68 26.56 -3.24
CA LEU A 53 -21.06 26.07 -3.17
C LEU A 53 -21.76 26.09 -4.54
N ILE A 54 -21.58 27.17 -5.30
CA ILE A 54 -22.13 27.29 -6.66
C ILE A 54 -21.55 26.21 -7.56
N HIS A 55 -20.24 25.98 -7.51
CA HIS A 55 -19.57 24.93 -8.30
C HIS A 55 -20.06 23.53 -7.94
N ILE A 56 -20.20 23.20 -6.64
CA ILE A 56 -20.76 21.92 -6.19
C ILE A 56 -22.17 21.75 -6.74
N TYR A 57 -23.03 22.77 -6.56
CA TYR A 57 -24.42 22.70 -7.01
C TYR A 57 -24.52 22.56 -8.53
N TYR A 58 -23.78 23.37 -9.29
CA TYR A 58 -23.74 23.31 -10.74
C TYR A 58 -23.27 21.94 -11.23
N ARG A 59 -22.21 21.37 -10.62
CA ARG A 59 -21.71 20.03 -10.96
C ARG A 59 -22.76 18.95 -10.70
N CYS A 60 -23.57 19.07 -9.66
CA CYS A 60 -24.60 18.08 -9.29
C CYS A 60 -25.86 18.16 -10.16
N PHE A 61 -26.29 19.36 -10.54
CA PHE A 61 -27.62 19.59 -11.12
C PHE A 61 -27.61 20.21 -12.52
N ASN A 62 -26.43 20.63 -13.01
CA ASN A 62 -26.25 21.34 -14.28
C ASN A 62 -27.12 22.60 -14.39
N ILE A 63 -27.39 23.24 -13.24
CA ILE A 63 -28.18 24.47 -13.09
C ILE A 63 -27.38 25.41 -12.21
N PRO A 64 -27.17 26.68 -12.61
CA PRO A 64 -26.44 27.63 -11.78
C PRO A 64 -27.24 27.96 -10.51
N LEU A 65 -26.60 27.82 -9.35
CA LEU A 65 -27.13 28.39 -8.11
C LEU A 65 -26.89 29.89 -8.15
N MET A 66 -27.95 30.69 -8.03
CA MET A 66 -27.80 32.14 -8.10
C MET A 66 -27.03 32.64 -6.86
N PRO A 67 -26.13 33.63 -6.96
CA PRO A 67 -25.33 34.08 -5.82
C PRO A 67 -26.12 34.61 -4.60
N PHE A 68 -27.37 35.04 -4.79
CA PHE A 68 -28.24 35.40 -3.66
C PHE A 68 -28.76 34.15 -2.92
N GLN A 69 -28.96 33.03 -3.62
CA GLN A 69 -29.39 31.77 -3.02
C GLN A 69 -28.25 31.15 -2.21
N SER A 70 -27.01 31.17 -2.72
CA SER A 70 -25.86 30.67 -1.97
C SER A 70 -25.64 31.47 -0.68
N ARG A 71 -25.70 32.80 -0.75
CA ARG A 71 -25.62 33.67 0.43
C ARG A 71 -26.73 33.37 1.44
N GLY A 72 -27.97 33.23 0.98
CA GLY A 72 -29.09 32.84 1.84
C GLY A 72 -28.90 31.49 2.54
N LEU A 73 -28.22 30.52 1.90
CA LEU A 73 -27.86 29.26 2.56
C LEU A 73 -26.84 29.48 3.67
N ILE A 74 -25.81 30.28 3.43
CA ILE A 74 -24.77 30.58 4.43
C ILE A 74 -25.36 31.38 5.60
N GLU A 75 -26.19 32.39 5.32
CA GLU A 75 -26.90 33.17 6.34
C GLU A 75 -27.80 32.28 7.20
N SER A 76 -28.51 31.32 6.58
CA SER A 76 -29.31 30.34 7.34
C SER A 76 -28.48 29.47 8.27
N ILE A 77 -27.24 29.13 7.88
CA ILE A 77 -26.32 28.40 8.76
C ILE A 77 -25.74 29.32 9.83
N GLN A 78 -25.43 30.58 9.53
CA GLN A 78 -24.97 31.55 10.51
C GLN A 78 -25.97 31.71 11.66
N GLU A 79 -27.28 31.68 11.37
CA GLU A 79 -28.33 31.74 12.38
C GLU A 79 -28.44 30.45 13.22
N GLN A 80 -28.24 29.29 12.60
CA GLN A 80 -28.42 27.98 13.27
C GLN A 80 -27.16 27.48 13.99
N CYS A 81 -25.98 27.75 13.43
CA CYS A 81 -24.68 27.31 13.87
C CYS A 81 -23.64 28.40 13.54
N PRO A 82 -23.50 29.42 14.41
CA PRO A 82 -22.61 30.54 14.15
C PRO A 82 -21.15 30.15 13.91
N GLU A 83 -20.66 29.14 14.66
CA GLU A 83 -19.31 28.56 14.52
C GLU A 83 -19.12 27.79 13.19
N GLY A 84 -20.22 27.47 12.50
CA GLY A 84 -20.23 26.83 11.19
C GLY A 84 -19.86 27.76 10.03
N VAL A 85 -19.72 29.06 10.29
CA VAL A 85 -19.45 30.08 9.27
C VAL A 85 -18.19 30.86 9.64
N LYS A 86 -17.28 30.97 8.67
CA LYS A 86 -16.05 31.77 8.78
C LYS A 86 -15.90 32.60 7.52
N GLU A 87 -15.67 33.91 7.66
CA GLU A 87 -15.38 34.83 6.54
C GLU A 87 -16.40 34.76 5.38
N ASN A 88 -17.70 34.64 5.69
CA ASN A 88 -18.79 34.46 4.73
C ASN A 88 -18.72 33.15 3.90
N GLY A 89 -18.01 32.14 4.40
CA GLY A 89 -17.99 30.78 3.88
C GLY A 89 -18.29 29.75 4.97
N LEU A 90 -18.52 28.50 4.56
CA LEU A 90 -18.83 27.42 5.50
C LEU A 90 -17.55 26.72 5.96
N THR A 91 -17.44 26.45 7.25
CA THR A 91 -16.52 25.44 7.77
C THR A 91 -17.04 24.04 7.44
N LEU A 92 -16.26 22.99 7.68
CA LEU A 92 -16.73 21.60 7.50
C LEU A 92 -18.01 21.36 8.32
N ASP A 93 -18.04 21.81 9.56
CA ASP A 93 -19.21 21.66 10.44
C ASP A 93 -20.42 22.39 9.88
N GLY A 94 -20.27 23.63 9.41
CA GLY A 94 -21.35 24.37 8.75
C GLY A 94 -21.87 23.69 7.50
N PHE A 95 -20.98 23.13 6.68
CA PHE A 95 -21.36 22.36 5.50
C PHE A 95 -22.14 21.09 5.86
N LEU A 96 -21.71 20.35 6.88
CA LEU A 96 -22.42 19.15 7.33
C LEU A 96 -23.77 19.47 7.96
N VAL A 97 -23.86 20.55 8.75
CA VAL A 97 -25.13 21.05 9.30
C VAL A 97 -26.08 21.40 8.16
N LEU A 98 -25.61 22.11 7.12
CA LEU A 98 -26.40 22.42 5.92
C LEU A 98 -26.98 21.15 5.27
N ILE A 99 -26.16 20.12 5.07
CA ILE A 99 -26.62 18.86 4.48
C ILE A 99 -27.66 18.17 5.38
N VAL A 100 -27.41 18.09 6.69
CA VAL A 100 -28.31 17.45 7.64
C VAL A 100 -29.65 18.19 7.71
N THR A 101 -29.64 19.51 7.85
CA THR A 101 -30.85 20.31 8.04
C THR A 101 -31.64 20.48 6.74
N MET A 102 -30.98 20.80 5.63
CA MET A 102 -31.65 21.14 4.38
C MET A 102 -31.94 19.93 3.50
N LEU A 103 -31.13 18.87 3.56
CA LEU A 103 -31.33 17.69 2.71
C LEU A 103 -31.93 16.51 3.48
N ILE A 104 -31.35 16.14 4.62
CA ILE A 104 -31.78 14.93 5.34
C ILE A 104 -33.09 15.17 6.08
N LYS A 105 -33.16 16.18 6.96
CA LYS A 105 -34.36 16.46 7.78
C LYS A 105 -35.57 16.90 6.95
N GLN A 106 -35.34 17.53 5.80
CA GLN A 106 -36.41 17.89 4.85
C GLN A 106 -36.79 16.77 3.88
N GLY A 107 -36.23 15.56 4.03
CA GLY A 107 -36.56 14.40 3.18
C GLY A 107 -36.05 14.47 1.74
N LYS A 108 -35.14 15.40 1.41
CA LYS A 108 -34.57 15.59 0.06
C LYS A 108 -33.41 14.63 -0.23
N LEU A 109 -33.60 13.35 0.08
CA LEU A 109 -32.58 12.30 -0.09
C LEU A 109 -32.16 12.12 -1.54
N LYS A 110 -33.07 12.35 -2.51
CA LYS A 110 -32.74 12.36 -3.93
C LYS A 110 -31.61 13.35 -4.23
N THR A 111 -31.68 14.57 -3.70
CA THR A 111 -30.68 15.63 -3.89
C THR A 111 -29.34 15.23 -3.30
N LEU A 112 -29.33 14.68 -2.09
CA LEU A 112 -28.12 14.20 -1.43
C LEU A 112 -27.44 13.07 -2.20
N TRP A 113 -28.21 12.07 -2.63
CA TRP A 113 -27.67 10.94 -3.40
C TRP A 113 -27.24 11.33 -4.81
N THR A 114 -27.91 12.31 -5.44
CA THR A 114 -27.40 12.90 -6.70
C THR A 114 -26.03 13.50 -6.46
N MET A 115 -25.86 14.33 -5.41
CA MET A 115 -24.56 14.89 -5.06
C MET A 115 -23.51 13.79 -4.83
N LEU A 116 -23.79 12.81 -3.98
CA LEU A 116 -22.86 11.71 -3.72
C LEU A 116 -22.46 10.97 -5.00
N ARG A 117 -23.40 10.64 -5.90
CA ARG A 117 -23.11 9.97 -7.17
C ARG A 117 -22.32 10.83 -8.14
N THR A 118 -22.62 12.12 -8.22
CA THR A 118 -21.84 13.08 -9.03
C THR A 118 -20.37 13.13 -8.62
N PHE A 119 -20.08 12.96 -7.33
CA PHE A 119 -18.72 12.90 -6.80
C PHE A 119 -18.12 11.49 -6.76
N GLY A 120 -18.77 10.54 -7.45
CA GLY A 120 -18.26 9.21 -7.72
C GLY A 120 -18.60 8.17 -6.66
N TYR A 121 -19.56 8.41 -5.75
CA TYR A 121 -19.92 7.43 -4.72
C TYR A 121 -21.01 6.45 -5.18
N ASN A 122 -20.80 5.18 -4.87
CA ASN A 122 -21.78 4.12 -5.03
C ASN A 122 -22.74 4.02 -3.82
N LYS A 123 -23.64 3.03 -3.83
CA LYS A 123 -24.63 2.81 -2.76
C LYS A 123 -24.01 2.49 -1.38
N ASP A 124 -22.79 1.98 -1.35
CA ASP A 124 -22.07 1.60 -0.14
C ASP A 124 -21.16 2.73 0.38
N LEU A 125 -21.27 3.91 -0.25
CA LEU A 125 -20.49 5.12 0.01
C LEU A 125 -18.99 4.90 -0.17
N ARG A 126 -18.64 4.06 -1.14
CA ARG A 126 -17.29 3.89 -1.69
C ARG A 126 -17.22 4.52 -3.07
N LEU A 127 -16.00 4.79 -3.56
CA LEU A 127 -15.84 5.22 -4.94
C LEU A 127 -16.37 4.12 -5.86
N ALA A 128 -17.14 4.53 -6.87
CA ALA A 128 -17.68 3.66 -7.88
C ALA A 128 -16.54 3.19 -8.80
N ASP A 129 -16.70 2.02 -9.42
CA ASP A 129 -15.65 1.40 -10.23
C ASP A 129 -15.22 2.28 -11.40
N GLU A 130 -16.11 3.14 -11.92
CA GLU A 130 -15.80 4.07 -13.01
C GLU A 130 -14.79 5.16 -12.61
N MET A 131 -14.63 5.40 -11.30
CA MET A 131 -13.63 6.34 -10.77
C MET A 131 -12.23 5.72 -10.73
N ILE A 132 -12.13 4.39 -10.81
CA ILE A 132 -10.86 3.66 -10.75
C ILE A 132 -10.41 3.34 -12.18
N PRO A 133 -9.26 3.85 -12.65
CA PRO A 133 -8.80 3.65 -14.03
C PRO A 133 -8.21 2.24 -14.22
N TYR A 134 -9.04 1.20 -14.16
CA TYR A 134 -8.63 -0.21 -14.28
C TYR A 134 -7.89 -0.53 -15.58
N SER A 135 -8.11 0.25 -16.65
CA SER A 135 -7.35 0.13 -17.90
C SER A 135 -5.86 0.35 -17.70
N SER A 136 -5.47 1.28 -16.82
CA SER A 136 -4.07 1.59 -16.49
C SER A 136 -3.41 0.52 -15.62
N LEU A 137 -4.19 -0.44 -15.10
CA LEU A 137 -3.72 -1.52 -14.22
C LEU A 137 -3.48 -2.84 -14.95
N LYS A 138 -3.93 -2.95 -16.20
CA LYS A 138 -3.82 -4.17 -17.02
C LYS A 138 -2.35 -4.48 -17.29
N ARG A 139 -1.91 -5.66 -16.85
CA ARG A 139 -0.51 -6.07 -16.91
C ARG A 139 -0.36 -7.55 -17.22
N LYS A 140 0.81 -7.94 -17.71
CA LYS A 140 1.23 -9.35 -17.79
C LYS A 140 1.78 -9.84 -16.43
N PRO A 141 1.88 -11.16 -16.20
CA PRO A 141 2.39 -11.71 -14.93
C PRO A 141 3.80 -11.22 -14.54
N ASP A 142 4.65 -10.93 -15.52
CA ASP A 142 6.03 -10.46 -15.32
C ASP A 142 6.17 -8.93 -15.31
N GLN A 143 5.06 -8.21 -15.15
CA GLN A 143 5.00 -6.76 -14.96
C GLN A 143 4.42 -6.44 -13.58
N THR A 144 4.75 -5.27 -13.07
CA THR A 144 4.18 -4.73 -11.82
C THR A 144 3.54 -3.37 -12.11
N VAL A 145 2.72 -2.90 -11.17
CA VAL A 145 2.23 -1.52 -11.18
C VAL A 145 3.03 -0.76 -10.13
N GLU A 146 3.53 0.41 -10.50
CA GLU A 146 4.27 1.30 -9.61
C GLU A 146 3.66 2.71 -9.63
N LEU A 147 3.75 3.42 -8.51
CA LEU A 147 3.38 4.83 -8.44
C LEU A 147 4.36 5.67 -9.25
N THR A 148 3.85 6.70 -9.94
CA THR A 148 4.69 7.67 -10.65
C THR A 148 5.38 8.63 -9.68
N ASP A 149 6.43 9.32 -10.12
CA ASP A 149 7.11 10.32 -9.29
C ASP A 149 6.19 11.48 -8.89
N GLU A 150 5.24 11.84 -9.77
CA GLU A 150 4.21 12.84 -9.48
C GLU A 150 3.25 12.37 -8.37
N ALA A 151 2.81 11.11 -8.42
CA ALA A 151 1.99 10.53 -7.37
C ALA A 151 2.74 10.48 -6.03
N ILE A 152 4.00 10.04 -6.04
CA ILE A 152 4.88 10.05 -4.87
C ILE A 152 5.06 11.47 -4.33
N GLY A 153 5.24 12.47 -5.20
CA GLY A 153 5.31 13.88 -4.82
C GLY A 153 4.02 14.39 -4.16
N SER A 154 2.87 13.95 -4.65
CA SER A 154 1.55 14.27 -4.05
C SER A 154 1.36 13.61 -2.69
N LEU A 155 1.80 12.37 -2.53
CA LEU A 155 1.83 11.67 -1.24
C LEU A 155 2.76 12.36 -0.23
N ARG A 156 3.94 12.82 -0.66
CA ARG A 156 4.86 13.62 0.18
C ARG A 156 4.22 14.93 0.63
N ARG A 157 3.58 15.67 -0.28
CA ARG A 157 2.84 16.90 0.05
C ARG A 157 1.72 16.62 1.05
N THR A 158 1.02 15.51 0.90
CA THR A 158 -0.06 15.10 1.80
C THR A 158 0.49 14.74 3.19
N TYR A 159 1.58 13.97 3.27
CA TYR A 159 2.26 13.64 4.52
C TYR A 159 2.76 14.89 5.25
N ASN A 160 3.39 15.82 4.53
CA ASN A 160 3.99 17.03 5.11
C ASN A 160 2.96 18.04 5.66
N ARG A 161 1.66 17.83 5.46
CA ARG A 161 0.60 18.58 6.17
C ARG A 161 0.54 18.23 7.65
N PHE A 162 1.15 17.10 8.03
CA PHE A 162 1.25 16.63 9.39
C PHE A 162 2.71 16.74 9.82
N ASP A 163 2.97 17.38 10.97
CA ASP A 163 4.32 17.45 11.53
C ASP A 163 4.87 16.07 11.91
N ASN A 164 3.98 15.15 12.29
CA ASN A 164 4.29 13.76 12.62
C ASN A 164 3.06 12.88 12.38
N LEU A 165 3.19 11.83 11.57
CA LEU A 165 2.09 10.90 11.30
C LEU A 165 1.95 9.85 12.42
N GLY A 166 1.67 10.35 13.63
CA GLY A 166 1.31 9.52 14.79
C GLY A 166 -0.02 8.80 14.62
N PRO A 167 -0.42 7.94 15.59
CA PRO A 167 -1.64 7.14 15.49
C PRO A 167 -2.92 7.95 15.21
N GLN A 168 -3.08 9.09 15.88
CA GLN A 168 -4.21 10.01 15.71
C GLN A 168 -4.18 10.73 14.36
N MET A 169 -3.02 11.29 13.98
CA MET A 169 -2.88 11.98 12.69
C MET A 169 -3.10 11.03 11.50
N MET A 170 -2.83 9.74 11.68
CA MET A 170 -3.13 8.73 10.68
C MET A 170 -4.62 8.41 10.59
N GLU A 171 -5.42 8.66 11.62
CA GLU A 171 -6.89 8.70 11.48
C GLU A 171 -7.26 9.89 10.60
N SER A 172 -6.73 11.07 10.91
CA SER A 172 -7.02 12.30 10.17
C SER A 172 -6.62 12.25 8.70
N LEU A 173 -5.52 11.60 8.36
CA LEU A 173 -5.11 11.39 6.97
C LEU A 173 -6.16 10.64 6.14
N PHE A 174 -6.87 9.68 6.73
CA PHE A 174 -7.85 8.84 6.06
C PHE A 174 -9.30 9.19 6.43
N GLU A 175 -9.56 10.35 7.03
CA GLU A 175 -10.91 10.78 7.40
C GLU A 175 -11.84 10.98 6.18
N THR A 176 -11.29 11.15 4.98
CA THR A 176 -12.02 11.22 3.71
C THR A 176 -12.25 9.85 3.06
N ALA A 177 -11.62 8.80 3.58
CA ALA A 177 -11.73 7.42 3.12
C ALA A 177 -12.76 6.64 3.96
N PRO A 178 -13.35 5.55 3.43
CA PRO A 178 -14.36 4.78 4.15
C PRO A 178 -13.81 4.06 5.37
N GLU A 179 -12.56 3.58 5.29
CA GLU A 179 -11.81 2.94 6.37
C GLU A 179 -10.31 3.25 6.22
N ARG A 180 -9.47 2.77 7.14
CA ARG A 180 -8.00 2.82 7.00
C ARG A 180 -7.51 1.60 6.21
N PRO A 181 -6.62 1.77 5.22
CA PRO A 181 -6.22 0.67 4.35
C PRO A 181 -5.25 -0.30 5.03
N TRP A 182 -4.56 0.12 6.10
CA TRP A 182 -3.39 -0.57 6.66
C TRP A 182 -3.59 -1.13 8.07
N ASN A 183 -4.84 -1.26 8.53
CA ASN A 183 -5.15 -1.75 9.88
C ASN A 183 -5.04 -3.27 10.03
N GLU A 184 -4.94 -4.00 8.92
CA GLU A 184 -4.93 -5.46 8.86
C GLU A 184 -3.68 -5.97 8.11
N ALA A 185 -3.44 -7.28 8.18
CA ALA A 185 -2.45 -7.92 7.34
C ALA A 185 -2.79 -7.71 5.85
N PRO A 186 -1.79 -7.60 4.95
CA PRO A 186 -0.36 -7.69 5.23
C PRO A 186 0.30 -6.39 5.73
N TYR A 187 -0.42 -5.25 5.75
CA TYR A 187 0.15 -3.92 5.97
C TYR A 187 0.50 -3.60 7.42
N LYS A 188 -0.35 -4.03 8.37
CA LYS A 188 -0.26 -3.68 9.80
C LYS A 188 1.13 -3.87 10.40
N TYR A 189 1.84 -4.90 9.93
CA TYR A 189 3.14 -5.31 10.42
C TYR A 189 4.23 -5.24 9.35
N ALA A 190 4.00 -4.59 8.21
CA ALA A 190 4.96 -4.57 7.11
C ALA A 190 6.09 -3.53 7.25
N VAL A 191 5.95 -2.56 8.15
CA VAL A 191 6.94 -1.48 8.33
C VAL A 191 7.32 -1.28 9.79
N GLU A 192 8.42 -0.55 9.99
CA GLU A 192 8.79 -0.01 11.29
C GLU A 192 7.80 1.09 11.71
N LYS A 193 7.48 1.13 13.01
CA LYS A 193 6.80 2.28 13.59
C LYS A 193 7.81 3.12 14.34
N THR A 194 7.66 4.43 14.26
CA THR A 194 8.46 5.35 15.08
C THR A 194 8.18 5.14 16.57
N SER A 195 9.04 5.67 17.44
CA SER A 195 8.93 5.51 18.90
C SER A 195 7.59 5.97 19.50
N ASN A 196 6.89 6.89 18.84
CA ASN A 196 5.53 7.34 19.19
C ASN A 196 4.39 6.50 18.56
N GLY A 197 4.71 5.36 17.92
CA GLY A 197 3.74 4.49 17.25
C GLY A 197 3.23 4.98 15.89
N GLY A 198 3.84 6.02 15.33
CA GLY A 198 3.53 6.59 14.02
C GLY A 198 4.31 5.96 12.86
N LEU A 199 4.30 6.64 11.71
CA LEU A 199 5.07 6.29 10.53
C LEU A 199 6.01 7.43 10.14
N SER A 200 7.25 7.09 9.81
CA SER A 200 8.14 8.01 9.09
C SER A 200 7.65 8.20 7.64
N LEU A 201 8.14 9.23 6.95
CA LEU A 201 7.84 9.45 5.53
C LEU A 201 8.25 8.23 4.68
N GLU A 202 9.38 7.60 4.99
CA GLU A 202 9.87 6.44 4.25
C GLU A 202 8.97 5.21 4.48
N ALA A 203 8.54 4.99 5.72
CA ALA A 203 7.59 3.91 6.04
C ALA A 203 6.21 4.15 5.40
N PHE A 204 5.74 5.41 5.41
CA PHE A 204 4.51 5.81 4.75
C PHE A 204 4.53 5.52 3.24
N LEU A 205 5.57 5.98 2.54
CA LEU A 205 5.73 5.74 1.10
C LEU A 205 5.97 4.25 0.80
N SER A 206 6.66 3.53 1.69
CA SER A 206 6.86 2.07 1.56
C SER A 206 5.54 1.29 1.63
N LEU A 207 4.61 1.68 2.52
CA LEU A 207 3.27 1.08 2.57
C LEU A 207 2.45 1.39 1.32
N TRP A 208 2.58 2.58 0.75
CA TRP A 208 1.95 2.92 -0.54
C TRP A 208 2.50 2.06 -1.69
N SER A 209 3.83 1.88 -1.76
CA SER A 209 4.45 0.99 -2.73
C SER A 209 3.98 -0.46 -2.55
N LEU A 210 3.91 -0.95 -1.30
CA LEU A 210 3.41 -2.30 -1.00
C LEU A 210 1.95 -2.46 -1.43
N MET A 211 1.08 -1.51 -1.07
CA MET A 211 -0.34 -1.55 -1.46
C MET A 211 -0.49 -1.50 -2.98
N THR A 212 0.30 -0.68 -3.68
CA THR A 212 0.28 -0.61 -5.15
C THR A 212 0.75 -1.90 -5.80
N LEU A 213 1.75 -2.56 -5.22
CA LEU A 213 2.25 -3.85 -5.71
C LEU A 213 1.21 -4.97 -5.55
N LEU A 214 0.54 -5.04 -4.40
CA LEU A 214 -0.40 -6.12 -4.07
C LEU A 214 -1.81 -5.87 -4.63
N ASP A 215 -2.33 -4.66 -4.47
CA ASP A 215 -3.67 -4.26 -4.89
C ASP A 215 -3.65 -2.82 -5.46
N PRO A 216 -3.24 -2.67 -6.73
CA PRO A 216 -3.14 -1.36 -7.36
C PRO A 216 -4.48 -0.62 -7.45
N ALA A 217 -5.61 -1.33 -7.54
CA ALA A 217 -6.94 -0.73 -7.61
C ALA A 217 -7.29 -0.07 -6.27
N ARG A 218 -7.09 -0.79 -5.16
CA ARG A 218 -7.24 -0.22 -3.82
C ARG A 218 -6.26 0.91 -3.57
N SER A 219 -5.01 0.81 -4.06
CA SER A 219 -4.06 1.92 -3.96
C SER A 219 -4.59 3.18 -4.64
N LEU A 220 -5.08 3.07 -5.88
CA LEU A 220 -5.68 4.21 -6.58
C LEU A 220 -6.95 4.73 -5.90
N GLU A 221 -7.82 3.86 -5.41
CA GLU A 221 -9.02 4.25 -4.64
C GLU A 221 -8.61 5.17 -3.47
N TYR A 222 -7.63 4.75 -2.67
CA TYR A 222 -7.15 5.52 -1.53
C TYR A 222 -6.37 6.78 -1.95
N PHE A 223 -5.63 6.74 -3.05
CA PHE A 223 -4.95 7.91 -3.59
C PHE A 223 -5.95 9.00 -4.00
N ILE A 224 -7.08 8.62 -4.61
CA ILE A 224 -8.18 9.53 -4.96
C ILE A 224 -8.84 10.13 -3.71
N TYR A 225 -8.95 9.35 -2.63
CA TYR A 225 -9.49 9.82 -1.36
C TYR A 225 -8.65 10.92 -0.72
N ILE A 226 -7.32 10.76 -0.65
CA ILE A 226 -6.48 11.67 0.13
C ILE A 226 -5.82 12.77 -0.71
N CYS A 227 -5.43 12.47 -1.95
CA CYS A 227 -4.67 13.40 -2.78
C CYS A 227 -5.55 14.25 -3.70
N HIS A 228 -6.76 13.80 -4.04
CA HIS A 228 -7.66 14.47 -4.99
C HIS A 228 -6.99 14.83 -6.33
N PRO A 229 -6.41 13.85 -7.04
CA PRO A 229 -5.77 14.11 -8.34
C PRO A 229 -6.81 14.54 -9.38
N ASP A 230 -6.40 15.42 -10.30
CA ASP A 230 -7.22 15.81 -11.46
C ASP A 230 -7.44 14.62 -12.41
N ASP A 231 -6.36 13.86 -12.67
CA ASP A 231 -6.38 12.62 -13.44
C ASP A 231 -5.78 11.47 -12.60
N PRO A 232 -6.60 10.56 -12.07
CA PRO A 232 -6.10 9.39 -11.34
C PRO A 232 -5.29 8.42 -12.21
N SER A 233 -5.44 8.45 -13.54
CA SER A 233 -4.82 7.48 -14.44
C SER A 233 -3.31 7.70 -14.61
N SER A 234 -2.82 8.92 -14.36
CA SER A 234 -1.39 9.27 -14.39
C SER A 234 -0.65 8.92 -13.09
N ALA A 235 -1.37 8.51 -12.05
CA ALA A 235 -0.77 8.23 -10.74
C ALA A 235 0.05 6.94 -10.71
N VAL A 236 -0.19 6.03 -11.67
CA VAL A 236 0.48 4.74 -11.77
C VAL A 236 0.96 4.47 -13.17
N HIS A 237 1.95 3.59 -13.29
CA HIS A 237 2.38 3.04 -14.56
C HIS A 237 2.63 1.54 -14.43
N VAL A 238 2.44 0.82 -15.54
CA VAL A 238 2.82 -0.59 -15.64
C VAL A 238 4.28 -0.67 -16.08
N THR A 239 5.10 -1.35 -15.29
CA THR A 239 6.53 -1.48 -15.58
C THR A 239 6.77 -2.26 -16.86
N ARG A 240 7.96 -2.10 -17.45
CA ARG A 240 8.43 -2.98 -18.53
C ARG A 240 8.47 -4.45 -18.09
N ARG A 241 8.30 -5.38 -19.03
CA ARG A 241 8.41 -6.83 -18.75
C ARG A 241 9.80 -7.20 -18.25
N ARG A 242 9.88 -7.98 -17.16
CA ARG A 242 11.16 -8.45 -16.59
C ARG A 242 12.03 -9.20 -17.59
N GLU A 243 11.41 -9.98 -18.48
CA GLU A 243 12.10 -10.70 -19.56
C GLU A 243 12.98 -9.76 -20.41
N LEU A 244 12.48 -8.55 -20.70
CA LEU A 244 13.20 -7.55 -21.50
C LEU A 244 14.28 -6.86 -20.67
N ASP A 245 13.96 -6.46 -19.43
CA ASP A 245 14.93 -5.84 -18.50
C ASP A 245 16.16 -6.75 -18.32
N ARG A 246 15.93 -8.06 -18.19
CA ARG A 246 16.96 -9.09 -18.04
C ARG A 246 17.80 -9.24 -19.32
N LYS A 247 17.15 -9.34 -20.47
CA LYS A 247 17.82 -9.45 -21.78
C LYS A 247 18.73 -8.25 -22.05
N GLU A 248 18.29 -7.05 -21.69
CA GLU A 248 19.02 -5.80 -21.92
C GLU A 248 19.91 -5.38 -20.74
N LYS A 249 19.85 -6.11 -19.62
CA LYS A 249 20.64 -5.86 -18.40
C LYS A 249 20.43 -4.46 -17.83
N ASN A 250 19.24 -3.91 -17.99
CA ASN A 250 18.87 -2.58 -17.51
C ASN A 250 17.44 -2.64 -16.95
N SER A 251 17.26 -2.19 -15.70
CA SER A 251 15.94 -2.09 -15.09
C SER A 251 15.77 -0.75 -14.37
N GLU A 252 14.70 -0.05 -14.73
CA GLU A 252 14.31 1.23 -14.15
C GLU A 252 13.32 1.07 -12.98
N ARG A 253 12.99 -0.18 -12.62
CA ARG A 253 12.07 -0.52 -11.53
C ARG A 253 12.52 0.09 -10.21
N LYS A 254 11.58 0.73 -9.51
CA LYS A 254 11.82 1.36 -8.20
C LYS A 254 11.38 0.47 -7.05
N VAL A 255 10.52 -0.51 -7.32
CA VAL A 255 10.04 -1.49 -6.35
C VAL A 255 10.59 -2.86 -6.72
N VAL A 256 11.36 -3.46 -5.80
CA VAL A 256 11.97 -4.78 -5.95
C VAL A 256 11.32 -5.75 -4.97
N GLN A 257 10.81 -6.87 -5.47
CA GLN A 257 10.19 -7.92 -4.67
C GLN A 257 11.15 -9.10 -4.45
N CYS A 258 11.46 -9.36 -3.19
CA CYS A 258 12.31 -10.46 -2.74
C CYS A 258 11.48 -11.56 -2.06
N PHE A 259 11.57 -12.79 -2.56
CA PHE A 259 10.94 -13.95 -1.91
C PHE A 259 11.93 -14.63 -0.96
N VAL A 260 11.48 -14.87 0.26
CA VAL A 260 12.29 -15.44 1.35
C VAL A 260 11.84 -16.86 1.62
N PHE A 261 12.63 -17.81 1.14
CA PHE A 261 12.44 -19.25 1.32
C PHE A 261 13.32 -19.78 2.44
N GLY A 262 12.99 -20.96 2.94
CA GLY A 262 13.76 -21.67 3.95
C GLY A 262 12.89 -22.57 4.82
N PRO A 263 13.46 -23.59 5.48
CA PRO A 263 12.72 -24.50 6.33
C PRO A 263 12.14 -23.82 7.57
N LYS A 264 11.33 -24.58 8.32
CA LYS A 264 10.86 -24.16 9.64
C LYS A 264 12.06 -23.82 10.53
N ASN A 265 11.95 -22.76 11.33
CA ASN A 265 12.99 -22.27 12.24
C ASN A 265 14.30 -21.78 11.61
N ALA A 266 14.41 -21.63 10.29
CA ALA A 266 15.60 -21.09 9.63
C ALA A 266 15.92 -19.62 9.95
N GLY A 267 15.02 -18.88 10.60
CA GLY A 267 15.21 -17.46 10.94
C GLY A 267 14.58 -16.45 9.95
N LYS A 268 13.75 -16.90 9.00
CA LYS A 268 13.07 -16.04 8.00
C LYS A 268 12.35 -14.85 8.63
N SER A 269 11.49 -15.10 9.61
CA SER A 269 10.71 -14.05 10.28
C SER A 269 11.58 -13.07 11.06
N ALA A 270 12.66 -13.55 11.69
CA ALA A 270 13.61 -12.69 12.40
C ALA A 270 14.37 -11.78 11.43
N LEU A 271 14.74 -12.29 10.25
CA LEU A 271 15.32 -11.49 9.17
C LEU A 271 14.36 -10.40 8.70
N LEU A 272 13.08 -10.72 8.44
CA LEU A 272 12.09 -9.72 8.03
C LEU A 272 11.87 -8.66 9.10
N ASN A 273 11.78 -9.05 10.38
CA ASN A 273 11.66 -8.11 11.49
C ASN A 273 12.88 -7.18 11.59
N GLY A 274 14.08 -7.74 11.47
CA GLY A 274 15.32 -6.97 11.47
C GLY A 274 15.43 -5.99 10.29
N PHE A 275 14.93 -6.36 9.11
CA PHE A 275 14.88 -5.48 7.93
C PHE A 275 14.08 -4.18 8.17
N ILE A 276 13.05 -4.26 9.01
CA ILE A 276 12.20 -3.12 9.40
C ILE A 276 12.50 -2.64 10.82
N GLY A 277 13.73 -2.82 11.29
CA GLY A 277 14.22 -2.23 12.55
C GLY A 277 13.58 -2.79 13.83
N ARG A 278 12.81 -3.87 13.76
CA ARG A 278 12.20 -4.45 14.97
C ARG A 278 13.25 -5.19 15.80
N PRO A 279 13.19 -5.08 17.14
CA PRO A 279 14.07 -5.83 18.01
C PRO A 279 13.85 -7.33 17.84
N TYR A 280 14.92 -8.09 18.06
CA TYR A 280 14.85 -9.54 18.10
C TYR A 280 13.98 -9.99 19.28
N ASP A 281 13.13 -11.00 19.05
CA ASP A 281 12.19 -11.55 20.03
C ASP A 281 12.48 -13.04 20.22
N ASP A 282 13.10 -13.39 21.36
CA ASP A 282 13.45 -14.77 21.72
C ASP A 282 12.20 -15.67 21.87
N ASP A 283 11.07 -15.10 22.30
CA ASP A 283 9.86 -15.87 22.62
C ASP A 283 8.99 -16.14 21.38
N ASN A 284 9.37 -15.61 20.21
CA ASN A 284 8.70 -15.82 18.94
C ASN A 284 7.17 -15.59 19.01
N ARG A 285 6.71 -14.65 19.88
CA ARG A 285 5.28 -14.49 20.23
C ARG A 285 4.43 -14.00 19.07
N ASN A 286 5.08 -13.59 17.98
CA ASN A 286 4.47 -13.05 16.78
C ASN A 286 4.39 -14.09 15.65
N VAL A 287 4.07 -15.36 15.90
CA VAL A 287 3.66 -16.28 14.82
C VAL A 287 2.26 -15.88 14.36
N LEU A 288 2.19 -14.93 13.44
CA LEU A 288 0.95 -14.60 12.73
C LEU A 288 0.76 -15.65 11.63
N ALA A 289 -0.42 -16.26 11.57
CA ALA A 289 -0.80 -17.23 10.54
C ALA A 289 -1.06 -16.59 9.15
N ASP A 290 -0.93 -15.26 9.05
CA ASP A 290 -1.20 -14.48 7.85
C ASP A 290 0.03 -14.30 6.95
N GLU A 291 -0.19 -13.87 5.70
CA GLU A 291 0.89 -13.50 4.78
C GLU A 291 1.80 -12.42 5.39
N ARG A 292 3.10 -12.73 5.45
CA ARG A 292 4.09 -11.88 6.09
C ARG A 292 4.94 -11.13 5.06
N TYR A 293 4.84 -9.81 5.13
CA TYR A 293 5.62 -8.87 4.34
C TYR A 293 6.46 -7.97 5.24
N ALA A 294 7.59 -7.52 4.72
CA ALA A 294 8.39 -6.44 5.28
C ALA A 294 8.83 -5.54 4.13
N VAL A 295 8.61 -4.23 4.25
CA VAL A 295 8.90 -3.26 3.19
C VAL A 295 9.67 -2.07 3.75
N ASN A 296 10.73 -1.67 3.06
CA ASN A 296 11.52 -0.49 3.43
C ASN A 296 12.23 0.12 2.22
N MET A 297 12.65 1.37 2.35
CA MET A 297 13.52 2.03 1.36
C MET A 297 14.99 1.74 1.67
N VAL A 298 15.72 1.22 0.67
CA VAL A 298 17.14 0.88 0.78
C VAL A 298 17.91 1.75 -0.22
N GLY A 299 18.94 2.44 0.28
CA GLY A 299 19.83 3.24 -0.57
C GLY A 299 20.71 2.37 -1.45
N ASN A 300 20.75 2.66 -2.76
CA ASN A 300 21.67 2.03 -3.69
C ASN A 300 22.99 2.81 -3.72
N SER A 301 24.13 2.12 -3.55
CA SER A 301 25.47 2.70 -3.70
C SER A 301 26.01 2.44 -5.12
N GLY A 302 25.20 2.74 -6.13
CA GLY A 302 25.59 2.66 -7.54
C GLY A 302 26.22 3.99 -8.02
N LEU A 303 26.96 3.92 -9.13
CA LEU A 303 27.61 5.07 -9.81
C LEU A 303 26.63 6.17 -10.27
N THR A 304 25.32 5.93 -10.20
CA THR A 304 24.26 6.87 -10.60
C THR A 304 23.43 7.31 -9.40
N GLY A 305 24.06 7.98 -8.43
CA GLY A 305 23.39 8.84 -7.46
C GLY A 305 22.57 8.17 -6.36
N ASP A 306 22.21 8.99 -5.38
CA ASP A 306 21.59 8.72 -4.06
C ASP A 306 20.15 8.15 -4.12
N ALA A 307 19.81 7.39 -5.16
CA ALA A 307 18.47 6.90 -5.41
C ALA A 307 18.13 5.70 -4.50
N LYS A 308 17.23 5.91 -3.54
CA LYS A 308 16.64 4.82 -2.74
C LYS A 308 15.63 4.04 -3.57
N LYS A 309 15.69 2.71 -3.48
CA LYS A 309 14.65 1.80 -4.02
C LYS A 309 13.82 1.22 -2.90
N THR A 310 12.57 0.86 -3.19
CA THR A 310 11.71 0.16 -2.22
C THR A 310 11.96 -1.35 -2.36
N LEU A 311 12.41 -1.98 -1.28
CA LEU A 311 12.55 -3.43 -1.21
C LEU A 311 11.37 -4.03 -0.45
N VAL A 312 10.64 -4.94 -1.09
CA VAL A 312 9.51 -5.69 -0.52
C VAL A 312 9.94 -7.14 -0.31
N MET A 313 10.10 -7.56 0.94
CA MET A 313 10.40 -8.94 1.30
C MET A 313 9.10 -9.69 1.64
N LYS A 314 8.83 -10.79 0.95
CA LYS A 314 7.72 -11.72 1.24
C LYS A 314 8.28 -13.00 1.84
N GLU A 315 7.87 -13.32 3.07
CA GLU A 315 8.17 -14.64 3.65
C GLU A 315 7.27 -15.69 3.00
N ILE A 316 7.89 -16.71 2.40
CA ILE A 316 7.17 -17.85 1.86
C ILE A 316 7.01 -18.89 2.98
N PRO A 317 5.77 -19.28 3.33
CA PRO A 317 5.54 -20.26 4.37
C PRO A 317 6.15 -21.60 3.98
N TYR A 318 6.82 -22.25 4.93
CA TYR A 318 7.33 -23.60 4.74
C TYR A 318 6.17 -24.60 4.79
N GLN A 319 6.10 -25.50 3.82
CA GLN A 319 5.14 -26.60 3.77
C GLN A 319 5.90 -27.91 3.58
N GLU A 320 5.48 -28.96 4.30
CA GLU A 320 6.12 -30.28 4.22
C GLU A 320 5.80 -30.97 2.89
N ASP A 321 4.60 -30.76 2.35
CA ASP A 321 4.09 -31.38 1.11
C ASP A 321 4.60 -30.70 -0.20
N GLY A 322 5.61 -29.83 -0.12
CA GLY A 322 6.21 -29.13 -1.26
C GLY A 322 5.75 -27.67 -1.42
N LEU A 323 6.23 -27.00 -2.48
CA LEU A 323 6.00 -25.57 -2.68
C LEU A 323 4.68 -25.27 -3.41
N TRP A 324 3.77 -24.56 -2.75
CA TRP A 324 2.49 -24.15 -3.33
C TRP A 324 2.53 -22.69 -3.82
N LEU A 325 3.34 -22.41 -4.83
CA LEU A 325 3.35 -21.11 -5.51
C LEU A 325 2.86 -21.26 -6.94
N THR A 326 1.94 -20.38 -7.34
CA THR A 326 1.51 -20.30 -8.74
C THR A 326 2.61 -19.68 -9.60
N ASN A 327 2.66 -20.04 -10.88
CA ASN A 327 3.57 -19.41 -11.83
C ASN A 327 3.39 -17.89 -11.89
N GLU A 328 2.16 -17.40 -11.69
CA GLU A 328 1.84 -15.98 -11.60
C GLU A 328 2.47 -15.31 -10.38
N ALA A 329 2.45 -15.96 -9.21
CA ALA A 329 3.12 -15.47 -8.01
C ALA A 329 4.65 -15.46 -8.20
N LEU A 330 5.22 -16.50 -8.80
CA LEU A 330 6.67 -16.55 -9.08
C LEU A 330 7.08 -15.51 -10.13
N ALA A 331 6.22 -15.16 -11.08
CA ALA A 331 6.51 -14.14 -12.10
C ALA A 331 6.67 -12.73 -11.51
N SER A 332 6.16 -12.50 -10.30
CA SER A 332 6.34 -11.24 -9.57
C SER A 332 7.68 -11.15 -8.85
N CYS A 333 8.41 -12.26 -8.70
CA CYS A 333 9.70 -12.32 -8.00
C CYS A 333 10.83 -11.66 -8.80
N ASP A 334 11.51 -10.70 -8.18
CA ASP A 334 12.72 -10.07 -8.74
C ASP A 334 13.99 -10.81 -8.31
N VAL A 335 14.00 -11.35 -7.08
CA VAL A 335 15.13 -12.08 -6.48
C VAL A 335 14.61 -13.02 -5.41
N ALA A 336 15.16 -14.23 -5.34
CA ALA A 336 14.84 -15.19 -4.29
C ALA A 336 16.04 -15.34 -3.33
N ILE A 337 15.76 -15.43 -2.03
CA ILE A 337 16.76 -15.79 -1.03
C ILE A 337 16.35 -17.05 -0.30
N PHE A 338 17.33 -17.90 0.00
CA PHE A 338 17.16 -19.18 0.67
C PHE A 338 17.91 -19.12 2.00
N VAL A 339 17.14 -18.99 3.07
CA VAL A 339 17.65 -18.84 4.42
C VAL A 339 17.77 -20.21 5.06
N TYR A 340 18.90 -20.49 5.70
CA TYR A 340 19.10 -21.68 6.53
C TYR A 340 19.75 -21.30 7.86
N ASP A 341 19.54 -22.13 8.88
CA ASP A 341 20.22 -22.04 10.16
C ASP A 341 21.63 -22.63 10.05
N SER A 342 22.67 -21.82 10.27
CA SER A 342 24.07 -22.24 10.15
C SER A 342 24.51 -23.28 11.19
N SER A 343 23.73 -23.43 12.26
CA SER A 343 23.96 -24.44 13.31
C SER A 343 23.24 -25.78 13.04
N ASP A 344 22.40 -25.86 12.00
CA ASP A 344 21.57 -27.04 11.68
C ASP A 344 21.82 -27.58 10.25
N GLU A 345 22.43 -28.76 10.17
CA GLU A 345 22.70 -29.46 8.90
C GLU A 345 21.41 -29.81 8.13
N PHE A 346 20.32 -30.15 8.84
CA PHE A 346 19.04 -30.44 8.19
C PHE A 346 18.47 -29.19 7.54
N SER A 347 18.57 -28.04 8.24
CA SER A 347 18.16 -26.75 7.68
C SER A 347 18.93 -26.41 6.41
N TRP A 348 20.24 -26.68 6.37
CA TRP A 348 21.06 -26.47 5.18
C TRP A 348 20.61 -27.34 4.00
N LYS A 349 20.53 -28.66 4.20
CA LYS A 349 20.13 -29.61 3.14
C LYS A 349 18.76 -29.26 2.57
N ARG A 350 17.80 -28.95 3.45
CA ARG A 350 16.44 -28.60 3.01
C ARG A 350 16.40 -27.29 2.22
N SER A 351 17.23 -26.30 2.55
CA SER A 351 17.31 -25.06 1.76
C SER A 351 17.89 -25.28 0.36
N ILE A 352 18.81 -26.23 0.19
CA ILE A 352 19.31 -26.65 -1.13
C ILE A 352 18.23 -27.37 -1.93
N ASP A 353 17.43 -28.25 -1.31
CA ASP A 353 16.30 -28.89 -1.98
C ASP A 353 15.27 -27.85 -2.45
N LEU A 354 14.94 -26.88 -1.60
CA LEU A 354 14.02 -25.79 -1.94
C LEU A 354 14.54 -24.93 -3.09
N LEU A 355 15.85 -24.65 -3.12
CA LEU A 355 16.49 -23.95 -4.23
C LEU A 355 16.33 -24.74 -5.52
N ALA A 356 16.64 -26.04 -5.52
CA ALA A 356 16.49 -26.89 -6.70
C ALA A 356 15.03 -26.98 -7.18
N GLU A 357 14.07 -27.08 -6.26
CA GLU A 357 12.64 -27.08 -6.54
C GLU A 357 12.20 -25.76 -7.19
N VAL A 358 12.53 -24.61 -6.59
CA VAL A 358 12.21 -23.28 -7.13
C VAL A 358 12.89 -23.03 -8.48
N SER A 359 14.14 -23.47 -8.65
CA SER A 359 14.86 -23.37 -9.92
C SER A 359 14.21 -24.22 -11.02
N THR A 360 13.68 -25.41 -10.68
CA THR A 360 12.98 -26.27 -11.62
C THR A 360 11.64 -25.66 -12.03
N ILE A 361 10.81 -25.27 -11.05
CA ILE A 361 9.49 -24.67 -11.30
C ILE A 361 9.64 -23.36 -12.10
N SER A 362 10.60 -22.51 -11.72
CA SER A 362 10.82 -21.24 -12.44
C SER A 362 11.27 -21.48 -13.88
N LYS A 363 12.17 -22.44 -14.12
CA LYS A 363 12.60 -22.83 -15.47
C LYS A 363 11.47 -23.37 -16.33
N ASP A 364 10.65 -24.27 -15.79
CA ASP A 364 9.49 -24.84 -16.49
C ASP A 364 8.45 -23.76 -16.84
N ALA A 365 8.34 -22.72 -16.01
CA ALA A 365 7.50 -21.55 -16.27
C ALA A 365 8.16 -20.49 -17.18
N GLY A 366 9.42 -20.68 -17.61
CA GLY A 366 10.16 -19.69 -18.41
C GLY A 366 10.55 -18.42 -17.63
N LEU A 367 10.67 -18.51 -16.31
CA LEU A 367 11.03 -17.43 -15.40
C LEU A 367 12.50 -17.55 -14.99
N GLU A 368 13.27 -16.46 -15.08
CA GLU A 368 14.69 -16.43 -14.70
C GLU A 368 14.96 -15.33 -13.67
N PHE A 369 15.14 -15.64 -12.38
CA PHE A 369 15.54 -14.65 -11.37
C PHE A 369 16.72 -15.13 -10.53
N PRO A 370 17.56 -14.21 -10.03
CA PRO A 370 18.71 -14.55 -9.20
C PRO A 370 18.28 -15.18 -7.88
N CYS A 371 19.10 -16.13 -7.41
CA CYS A 371 18.91 -16.85 -6.16
C CYS A 371 20.14 -16.65 -5.26
N LEU A 372 19.95 -16.23 -4.01
CA LEU A 372 21.03 -16.04 -3.04
C LEU A 372 20.86 -16.98 -1.84
N MET A 373 21.96 -17.51 -1.32
CA MET A 373 21.96 -18.29 -0.08
C MET A 373 22.27 -17.38 1.11
N VAL A 374 21.55 -17.55 2.21
CA VAL A 374 21.72 -16.77 3.44
C VAL A 374 21.91 -17.71 4.63
N ALA A 375 23.07 -17.61 5.27
CA ALA A 375 23.43 -18.35 6.48
C ALA A 375 22.99 -17.54 7.71
N ALA A 376 21.86 -17.90 8.31
CA ALA A 376 21.32 -17.22 9.48
C ALA A 376 21.80 -17.84 10.80
N LYS A 377 21.61 -17.10 11.88
CA LYS A 377 21.99 -17.48 13.26
C LYS A 377 23.49 -17.69 13.46
N MET A 378 24.29 -16.83 12.84
CA MET A 378 25.75 -16.84 12.99
C MET A 378 26.25 -16.52 14.40
N ASP A 379 25.35 -16.10 15.31
CA ASP A 379 25.61 -16.00 16.75
C ASP A 379 25.70 -17.35 17.47
N LEU A 380 25.29 -18.44 16.81
CA LEU A 380 25.42 -19.81 17.31
C LEU A 380 26.70 -20.46 16.76
N ASP A 381 27.22 -21.44 17.51
CA ASP A 381 28.35 -22.26 17.05
C ASP A 381 27.96 -22.99 15.76
N SER A 382 28.56 -22.56 14.65
CA SER A 382 28.34 -23.18 13.35
C SER A 382 28.88 -24.61 13.38
N PHE A 383 28.14 -25.57 12.80
CA PHE A 383 28.69 -26.92 12.71
C PHE A 383 29.90 -26.92 11.73
N PRO A 384 31.05 -27.54 12.08
CA PRO A 384 32.31 -27.37 11.35
C PRO A 384 32.26 -27.72 9.85
N MET A 385 31.40 -28.67 9.45
CA MET A 385 31.25 -29.06 8.04
C MET A 385 30.28 -28.16 7.26
N ALA A 386 29.36 -27.45 7.93
CA ALA A 386 28.30 -26.70 7.25
C ALA A 386 28.86 -25.54 6.42
N ILE A 387 29.85 -24.79 6.91
CA ILE A 387 30.45 -23.66 6.17
C ILE A 387 31.28 -24.16 4.97
N GLN A 388 32.06 -25.23 5.16
CA GLN A 388 32.94 -25.75 4.11
C GLN A 388 32.17 -26.54 3.04
N GLU A 389 31.20 -27.35 3.43
CA GLU A 389 30.31 -28.06 2.50
C GLU A 389 29.34 -27.11 1.81
N SER A 390 28.79 -26.10 2.50
CA SER A 390 27.94 -25.10 1.85
C SER A 390 28.70 -24.31 0.81
N THR A 391 29.91 -23.83 1.14
CA THR A 391 30.76 -23.10 0.18
C THR A 391 31.14 -23.96 -1.02
N ARG A 392 31.44 -25.25 -0.82
CA ARG A 392 31.75 -26.18 -1.92
C ARG A 392 30.52 -26.51 -2.76
N ALA A 393 29.37 -26.72 -2.13
CA ALA A 393 28.11 -27.04 -2.80
C ALA A 393 27.57 -25.85 -3.60
N THR A 394 27.64 -24.62 -3.07
CA THR A 394 27.25 -23.42 -3.82
C THR A 394 28.17 -23.20 -5.01
N GLN A 395 29.49 -23.39 -4.86
CA GLN A 395 30.43 -23.35 -6.00
C GLN A 395 30.11 -24.41 -7.05
N GLY A 396 29.73 -25.62 -6.63
CA GLY A 396 29.34 -26.72 -7.52
C GLY A 396 28.03 -26.47 -8.30
N ILE A 397 27.14 -25.64 -7.77
CA ILE A 397 25.84 -25.28 -8.40
C ILE A 397 25.91 -23.88 -9.06
N GLY A 398 27.06 -23.20 -8.98
CA GLY A 398 27.29 -21.89 -9.59
C GLY A 398 26.65 -20.71 -8.85
N ILE A 399 26.42 -20.84 -7.53
CA ILE A 399 25.89 -19.79 -6.65
C ILE A 399 27.02 -19.19 -5.81
N GLU A 400 26.92 -17.89 -5.54
CA GLU A 400 27.85 -17.17 -4.67
C GLU A 400 27.90 -17.75 -3.24
N THR A 401 28.98 -17.45 -2.51
CA THR A 401 29.13 -17.88 -1.12
C THR A 401 27.96 -17.39 -0.27
N PRO A 402 27.40 -18.24 0.62
CA PRO A 402 26.29 -17.85 1.48
C PRO A 402 26.57 -16.56 2.28
N ILE A 403 25.59 -15.67 2.35
CA ILE A 403 25.72 -14.39 3.06
C ILE A 403 25.45 -14.62 4.56
N PRO A 404 26.43 -14.38 5.45
CA PRO A 404 26.27 -14.60 6.88
C PRO A 404 25.46 -13.47 7.53
N ILE A 405 24.47 -13.84 8.35
CA ILE A 405 23.67 -12.89 9.13
C ILE A 405 23.41 -13.38 10.57
N SER A 406 23.22 -12.45 11.50
CA SER A 406 22.61 -12.70 12.80
C SER A 406 21.57 -11.62 13.10
N SER A 407 20.29 -12.00 13.04
CA SER A 407 19.20 -11.10 13.43
C SER A 407 19.23 -10.77 14.92
N LYS A 408 19.83 -11.63 15.77
CA LYS A 408 19.99 -11.38 17.20
C LYS A 408 21.01 -10.29 17.49
N LEU A 409 22.12 -10.30 16.75
CA LEU A 409 23.18 -9.28 16.86
C LEU A 409 22.91 -8.03 16.00
N GLY A 410 21.88 -8.05 15.15
CA GLY A 410 21.59 -6.96 14.21
C GLY A 410 22.57 -6.89 13.04
N GLU A 411 23.27 -7.98 12.75
CA GLU A 411 24.30 -8.07 11.73
C GLU A 411 23.72 -8.65 10.44
N PHE A 412 23.64 -7.83 9.38
CA PHE A 412 23.03 -8.22 8.11
C PHE A 412 24.00 -8.21 6.92
N ASP A 413 25.31 -7.96 7.11
CA ASP A 413 26.35 -7.99 6.06
C ASP A 413 25.96 -7.35 4.71
N ASN A 414 25.33 -6.16 4.75
CA ASN A 414 24.81 -5.46 3.58
C ASN A 414 23.82 -6.28 2.72
N LEU A 415 23.21 -7.34 3.26
CA LEU A 415 22.30 -8.26 2.58
C LEU A 415 21.25 -7.53 1.74
N PHE A 416 20.58 -6.53 2.29
CA PHE A 416 19.52 -5.80 1.58
C PHE A 416 20.04 -5.06 0.34
N ARG A 417 21.28 -4.56 0.38
CA ARG A 417 21.94 -3.96 -0.79
C ARG A 417 22.33 -5.03 -1.81
N LYS A 418 22.90 -6.16 -1.34
CA LYS A 418 23.23 -7.31 -2.21
C LYS A 418 21.99 -7.84 -2.95
N ILE A 419 20.85 -7.91 -2.26
CA ILE A 419 19.54 -8.26 -2.85
C ILE A 419 19.15 -7.28 -3.96
N LEU A 420 19.25 -5.96 -3.73
CA LEU A 420 18.98 -4.96 -4.76
C LEU A 420 19.94 -5.09 -5.96
N THR A 421 21.24 -5.23 -5.71
CA THR A 421 22.25 -5.39 -6.76
C THR A 421 21.97 -6.65 -7.60
N ALA A 422 21.60 -7.77 -6.96
CA ALA A 422 21.24 -8.99 -7.68
C ALA A 422 20.00 -8.77 -8.56
N ALA A 423 18.96 -8.10 -8.05
CA ALA A 423 17.75 -7.78 -8.81
C ALA A 423 18.01 -6.84 -10.00
N GLU A 424 18.94 -5.89 -9.87
CA GLU A 424 19.34 -4.97 -10.95
C GLU A 424 20.26 -5.63 -11.99
N HIS A 425 21.06 -6.59 -11.57
CA HIS A 425 22.02 -7.30 -12.41
C HIS A 425 21.81 -8.81 -12.39
N PRO A 426 20.62 -9.31 -12.77
CA PRO A 426 20.27 -10.73 -12.66
C PRO A 426 21.21 -11.62 -13.48
N HIS A 427 21.75 -11.09 -14.59
CA HIS A 427 22.74 -11.77 -15.44
C HIS A 427 24.08 -12.08 -14.76
N LEU A 428 24.38 -11.47 -13.60
CA LEU A 428 25.59 -11.75 -12.82
C LEU A 428 25.39 -12.89 -11.81
N CYS A 429 24.15 -13.16 -11.40
CA CYS A 429 23.83 -14.07 -10.30
C CYS A 429 22.92 -15.25 -10.70
N VAL A 430 22.52 -15.35 -11.98
CA VAL A 430 21.82 -16.54 -12.51
C VAL A 430 22.86 -17.61 -12.82
N THR A 431 22.66 -18.80 -12.23
CA THR A 431 23.50 -19.99 -12.44
C THR A 431 23.76 -20.19 -13.93
N LYS A 432 25.04 -20.26 -14.33
CA LYS A 432 25.42 -20.40 -15.73
C LYS A 432 24.73 -21.62 -16.35
N LYS A 433 24.21 -21.41 -17.57
CA LYS A 433 23.70 -22.48 -18.44
C LYS A 433 24.87 -23.41 -18.77
N ASP A 434 24.81 -24.65 -18.30
CA ASP A 434 25.52 -25.76 -18.92
C ASP A 434 24.74 -26.24 -20.15
#